data_AF-A0A3D4TAF5-F1
#
_entry.id   AF-A0A3D4TAF5-F1
#
_cell.length_a   1.000
_cell.length_b   1.000
_cell.length_c   1.000
_cell.angle_alpha   90.00
_cell.angle_beta   90.00
_cell.angle_gamma   90.00
#
_symmetry.space_group_name_H-M   'P 1'
#
loop_
_entity.id
_entity.type
_entity.pdbx_description
1 polymer ?
#
loop_
_entity_poly.entity_id
_entity_poly.type
_entity_poly.pdbx_seq_one_letter_code
_entity_poly.pdbx_strand_id
1 'polypeptide(L)'
;MKTMLCAILMTTAIVAVDKIQAADTLYVRSGSLKPAVLKEGTHRYLVYFKMGKDSNRVMTQFWTRSIAKTVYADKPAIRIQQSWEDKDTVMHTTTSYCSASDLQPLYHEYWWNKRGNGVVDFVKGELVLNGSKVQVTDTARQRKASFAAFQQAQQKFVLNWHLDLETFPTLPYKTGRVFVIPFYEPGSIPPVNTTYTV
;
A
#
# COMPACT_ATOMS: atom_id res chain seq x y z
N MET A 1 55.72 39.01 50.18
CA MET A 1 55.75 38.48 48.79
C MET A 1 54.35 37.96 48.47
N LYS A 2 53.67 38.56 47.50
CA LYS A 2 52.29 38.22 47.10
C LYS A 2 52.32 37.03 46.15
N THR A 3 51.81 35.88 46.58
CA THR A 3 51.56 34.73 45.69
C THR A 3 50.23 34.93 44.97
N MET A 4 50.31 35.19 43.67
CA MET A 4 49.20 35.21 42.72
C MET A 4 48.69 33.77 42.53
N LEU A 5 47.42 33.51 42.83
CA LEU A 5 46.74 32.27 42.47
C LEU A 5 46.08 32.48 41.09
N CYS A 6 46.65 31.85 40.05
CA CYS A 6 46.08 31.83 38.71
C CYS A 6 44.96 30.77 38.68
N ALA A 7 43.70 31.20 38.59
CA ALA A 7 42.57 30.30 38.40
C ALA A 7 42.42 29.95 36.92
N ILE A 8 42.68 28.69 36.57
CA ILE A 8 42.44 28.13 35.24
C ILE A 8 40.95 27.78 35.14
N LEU A 9 40.17 28.55 34.39
CA LEU A 9 38.82 28.15 33.98
C LEU A 9 38.94 27.08 32.89
N MET A 10 38.66 25.81 33.24
CA MET A 10 38.37 24.76 32.27
C MET A 10 36.92 24.91 31.79
N THR A 11 36.73 25.51 30.62
CA THR A 11 35.47 25.43 29.87
C THR A 11 35.36 24.04 29.26
N THR A 12 34.61 23.16 29.90
CA THR A 12 34.17 21.89 29.30
C THR A 12 33.17 22.20 28.19
N ALA A 13 33.64 22.14 26.95
CA ALA A 13 32.77 22.11 25.77
C ALA A 13 31.95 20.81 25.83
N ILE A 14 30.69 20.92 26.25
CA ILE A 14 29.71 19.85 26.12
C ILE A 14 29.42 19.75 24.62
N VAL A 15 30.14 18.86 23.94
CA VAL A 15 29.81 18.46 22.57
C VAL A 15 28.49 17.70 22.68
N ALA A 16 27.38 18.35 22.32
CA ALA A 16 26.11 17.67 22.14
C ALA A 16 26.32 16.64 21.03
N VAL A 17 26.56 15.39 21.42
CA VAL A 17 26.48 14.27 20.51
C VAL A 17 24.99 14.11 20.22
N ASP A 18 24.53 14.75 19.16
CA ASP A 18 23.26 14.41 18.56
C ASP A 18 23.32 12.92 18.24
N LYS A 19 22.64 12.12 19.07
CA LYS A 19 22.37 10.73 18.73
C LYS A 19 21.60 10.80 17.43
N ILE A 20 22.27 10.47 16.31
CA ILE A 20 21.61 10.10 15.06
C ILE A 20 20.70 8.93 15.45
N GLN A 21 19.45 9.26 15.76
CA GLN A 21 18.47 8.25 16.12
C GLN A 21 18.27 7.42 14.86
N ALA A 22 18.66 6.15 14.92
CA ALA A 22 18.41 5.20 13.85
C ALA A 22 16.95 5.37 13.44
N ALA A 23 16.72 5.67 12.16
CA ALA A 23 15.39 5.96 11.65
C ALA A 23 14.44 4.84 12.11
N ASP A 24 13.35 5.22 12.79
CA ASP A 24 12.34 4.31 13.33
C ASP A 24 11.64 3.64 12.14
N THR A 25 12.26 2.59 11.60
CA THR A 25 11.84 1.94 10.35
C THR A 25 11.01 0.72 10.69
N LEU A 26 9.73 0.76 10.32
CA LEU A 26 8.80 -0.33 10.51
C LEU A 26 8.56 -1.04 9.16
N TYR A 27 8.99 -2.29 9.07
CA TYR A 27 8.60 -3.19 7.99
C TYR A 27 7.19 -3.70 8.26
N VAL A 28 6.24 -3.35 7.39
CA VAL A 28 4.83 -3.71 7.54
C VAL A 28 4.67 -5.20 7.27
N ARG A 29 4.06 -5.89 8.24
CA ARG A 29 3.74 -7.32 8.22
C ARG A 29 2.39 -7.56 8.89
N SER A 30 1.93 -8.81 8.89
CA SER A 30 0.76 -9.20 9.69
C SER A 30 0.95 -8.76 11.16
N GLY A 31 -0.09 -8.16 11.74
CA GLY A 31 -0.06 -7.57 13.08
C GLY A 31 0.54 -6.15 13.19
N SER A 32 1.13 -5.59 12.13
CA SER A 32 1.59 -4.19 12.12
C SER A 32 0.44 -3.18 12.00
N LEU A 33 -0.66 -3.58 11.38
CA LEU A 33 -1.78 -2.71 11.01
C LEU A 33 -2.89 -2.74 12.07
N LYS A 34 -3.74 -1.72 12.05
CA LYS A 34 -4.95 -1.63 12.87
C LYS A 34 -6.21 -1.51 12.02
N PRO A 35 -6.65 -2.56 11.28
CA PRO A 35 -7.75 -2.44 10.32
C PRO A 35 -9.10 -2.05 10.94
N ALA A 36 -9.28 -2.28 12.24
CA ALA A 36 -10.49 -1.91 12.97
C ALA A 36 -10.82 -0.40 12.94
N VAL A 37 -9.85 0.46 12.60
CA VAL A 37 -10.07 1.91 12.43
C VAL A 37 -10.81 2.27 11.14
N LEU A 38 -10.89 1.35 10.18
CA LEU A 38 -11.60 1.57 8.93
C LEU A 38 -13.10 1.68 9.19
N LYS A 39 -13.69 2.73 8.61
CA LYS A 39 -15.11 3.03 8.73
C LYS A 39 -15.86 2.46 7.53
N GLU A 40 -16.87 1.64 7.81
CA GLU A 40 -17.80 1.17 6.79
C GLU A 40 -18.57 2.35 6.16
N GLY A 41 -19.04 2.14 4.94
CA GLY A 41 -19.76 3.14 4.16
C GLY A 41 -18.99 3.61 2.94
N THR A 42 -19.52 4.64 2.29
CA THR A 42 -19.00 5.18 1.03
C THR A 42 -18.21 6.46 1.27
N HIS A 43 -16.97 6.45 0.82
CA HIS A 43 -16.01 7.56 0.85
C HIS A 43 -15.78 8.06 -0.58
N ARG A 44 -15.60 9.37 -0.74
CA ARG A 44 -15.38 9.99 -2.05
C ARG A 44 -14.16 10.90 -1.98
N TYR A 45 -13.27 10.75 -2.95
CA TYR A 45 -12.01 11.47 -3.03
C TYR A 45 -11.89 12.19 -4.37
N LEU A 46 -11.35 13.41 -4.34
CA LEU A 46 -10.83 14.08 -5.53
C LEU A 46 -9.34 13.74 -5.64
N VAL A 47 -8.98 12.93 -6.63
CA VAL A 47 -7.60 12.49 -6.87
C VAL A 47 -7.04 13.22 -8.07
N TYR A 48 -5.80 13.67 -7.97
CA TYR A 48 -5.06 14.28 -9.07
C TYR A 48 -3.56 14.02 -8.88
N PHE A 49 -2.81 14.12 -9.97
CA PHE A 49 -1.37 13.90 -9.97
C PHE A 49 -0.63 15.23 -10.16
N LYS A 50 0.52 15.36 -9.50
CA LYS A 50 1.51 16.40 -9.75
C LYS A 50 2.83 15.71 -10.06
N MET A 51 3.33 15.91 -11.28
CA MET A 51 4.59 15.29 -11.74
C MET A 51 5.85 15.98 -11.18
N GLY A 52 5.67 17.09 -10.48
CA GLY A 52 6.70 17.85 -9.77
C GLY A 52 6.04 18.78 -8.75
N LYS A 53 6.81 19.28 -7.78
CA LYS A 53 6.32 20.13 -6.69
C LYS A 53 5.46 21.31 -7.21
N ASP A 54 5.92 21.95 -8.28
CA ASP A 54 5.30 23.15 -8.84
C ASP A 54 4.53 22.87 -10.15
N SER A 55 4.44 21.60 -10.57
CA SER A 55 3.71 21.24 -11.79
C SER A 55 2.19 21.40 -11.64
N ASN A 56 1.53 21.61 -12.78
CA ASN A 56 0.07 21.60 -12.85
C ASN A 56 -0.51 20.25 -12.40
N ARG A 57 -1.74 20.30 -11.87
CA ARG A 57 -2.51 19.10 -11.55
C ARG A 57 -3.00 18.46 -12.85
N VAL A 58 -2.82 17.16 -12.99
CA VAL A 58 -3.28 16.38 -14.15
C VAL A 58 -4.09 15.18 -13.68
N MET A 59 -4.86 14.57 -14.59
CA MET A 59 -5.66 13.36 -14.33
C MET A 59 -6.56 13.53 -13.09
N THR A 60 -7.33 14.61 -13.07
CA THR A 60 -8.29 14.87 -11.99
C THR A 60 -9.46 13.90 -12.09
N GLN A 61 -9.70 13.13 -11.04
CA GLN A 61 -10.65 12.03 -11.01
C GLN A 61 -11.45 12.05 -9.70
N PHE A 62 -12.69 11.58 -9.77
CA PHE A 62 -13.48 11.25 -8.59
C PHE A 62 -13.36 9.76 -8.30
N TRP A 63 -12.88 9.42 -7.11
CA TRP A 63 -12.77 8.03 -6.67
C TRP A 63 -13.84 7.78 -5.61
N THR A 64 -14.82 6.95 -5.94
CA THR A 64 -15.83 6.47 -5.01
C THR A 64 -15.40 5.12 -4.47
N ARG A 65 -15.31 4.97 -3.14
CA ARG A 65 -14.84 3.76 -2.46
C ARG A 65 -15.86 3.36 -1.41
N SER A 66 -16.31 2.10 -1.41
CA SER A 66 -17.25 1.59 -0.40
C SER A 66 -16.62 0.46 0.40
N ILE A 67 -16.63 0.60 1.72
CA ILE A 67 -16.03 -0.33 2.68
C ILE A 67 -17.16 -1.06 3.42
N ALA A 68 -17.08 -2.38 3.52
CA ALA A 68 -17.99 -3.19 4.31
C ALA A 68 -17.24 -4.34 5.00
N LYS A 69 -17.58 -4.63 6.26
CA LYS A 69 -17.17 -5.85 6.95
C LYS A 69 -18.04 -7.00 6.46
N THR A 70 -17.42 -8.15 6.23
CA THR A 70 -18.10 -9.29 5.61
C THR A 70 -17.34 -10.59 5.93
N VAL A 71 -17.74 -11.67 5.27
CA VAL A 71 -17.03 -12.95 5.22
C VAL A 71 -16.70 -13.26 3.77
N TYR A 72 -15.48 -13.74 3.50
CA TYR A 72 -15.06 -14.25 2.20
C TYR A 72 -14.35 -15.59 2.38
N ALA A 73 -14.83 -16.64 1.70
CA ALA A 73 -14.32 -18.01 1.86
C ALA A 73 -14.19 -18.43 3.34
N ASP A 74 -15.29 -18.25 4.09
CA ASP A 74 -15.42 -18.55 5.52
C ASP A 74 -14.45 -17.80 6.46
N LYS A 75 -13.79 -16.74 5.97
CA LYS A 75 -12.89 -15.88 6.76
C LYS A 75 -13.49 -14.49 6.95
N PRO A 76 -13.41 -13.90 8.16
CA PRO A 76 -13.72 -12.49 8.36
C PRO A 76 -12.89 -11.61 7.42
N ALA A 77 -13.59 -10.77 6.66
CA ALA A 77 -12.99 -9.97 5.61
C ALA A 77 -13.53 -8.53 5.60
N ILE A 78 -12.78 -7.66 4.94
CA ILE A 78 -13.23 -6.32 4.58
C ILE A 78 -13.36 -6.32 3.05
N ARG A 79 -14.55 -5.99 2.56
CA ARG A 79 -14.81 -5.76 1.14
C ARG A 79 -14.64 -4.28 0.83
N ILE A 80 -13.86 -3.99 -0.20
CA ILE A 80 -13.63 -2.63 -0.70
C ILE A 80 -13.98 -2.61 -2.18
N GLN A 81 -14.99 -1.83 -2.54
CA GLN A 81 -15.39 -1.60 -3.92
C GLN A 81 -15.00 -0.20 -4.35
N GLN A 82 -14.50 -0.06 -5.57
CA GLN A 82 -14.03 1.22 -6.09
C GLN A 82 -14.61 1.49 -7.48
N SER A 83 -14.89 2.77 -7.75
CA SER A 83 -15.17 3.32 -9.07
C SER A 83 -14.39 4.62 -9.24
N TRP A 84 -13.58 4.71 -10.29
CA TRP A 84 -12.79 5.90 -10.61
C TRP A 84 -13.37 6.53 -11.87
N GLU A 85 -13.77 7.79 -11.74
CA GLU A 85 -14.47 8.55 -12.77
C GLU A 85 -13.58 9.69 -13.25
N ASP A 86 -13.39 9.81 -14.57
CA ASP A 86 -12.76 10.96 -15.22
C ASP A 86 -13.81 11.62 -16.14
N LYS A 87 -14.07 12.91 -15.91
CA LYS A 87 -15.11 13.69 -16.60
C LYS A 87 -16.48 13.01 -16.52
N ASP A 88 -16.91 12.38 -17.61
CA ASP A 88 -18.22 11.73 -17.80
C ASP A 88 -18.11 10.21 -17.89
N THR A 89 -16.95 9.63 -17.62
CA THR A 89 -16.65 8.22 -17.90
C THR A 89 -16.03 7.50 -16.70
N VAL A 90 -16.55 6.32 -16.39
CA VAL A 90 -15.90 5.38 -15.46
C VAL A 90 -14.66 4.80 -16.14
N MET A 91 -13.50 5.02 -15.54
CA MET A 91 -12.20 4.61 -16.08
C MET A 91 -11.71 3.31 -15.46
N HIS A 92 -12.08 3.04 -14.21
CA HIS A 92 -11.63 1.88 -13.47
C HIS A 92 -12.63 1.47 -12.41
N THR A 93 -12.80 0.17 -12.22
CA THR A 93 -13.55 -0.38 -11.09
C THR A 93 -12.78 -1.53 -10.48
N THR A 94 -12.91 -1.70 -9.16
CA THR A 94 -12.34 -2.85 -8.45
C THR A 94 -13.29 -3.39 -7.40
N THR A 95 -13.24 -4.70 -7.16
CA THR A 95 -13.78 -5.32 -5.94
C THR A 95 -12.68 -6.12 -5.27
N SER A 96 -12.30 -5.72 -4.07
CA SER A 96 -11.29 -6.41 -3.25
C SER A 96 -11.93 -6.99 -2.01
N TYR A 97 -11.48 -8.18 -1.62
CA TYR A 97 -11.65 -8.72 -0.28
C TYR A 97 -10.28 -8.87 0.35
N CYS A 98 -10.12 -8.36 1.56
CA CYS A 98 -8.90 -8.53 2.34
C CYS A 98 -9.23 -9.04 3.74
N SER A 99 -8.27 -9.70 4.37
CA SER A 99 -8.36 -10.18 5.75
C SER A 99 -8.70 -9.04 6.70
N ALA A 100 -9.70 -9.25 7.56
CA ALA A 100 -10.12 -8.21 8.51
C ALA A 100 -9.10 -7.94 9.63
N SER A 101 -8.12 -8.83 9.83
CA SER A 101 -7.10 -8.67 10.88
C SER A 101 -5.88 -7.89 10.41
N ASP A 102 -5.49 -7.99 9.13
CA ASP A 102 -4.21 -7.49 8.64
C ASP A 102 -4.23 -6.98 7.18
N LEU A 103 -5.39 -6.85 6.55
CA LEU A 103 -5.58 -6.40 5.16
C LEU A 103 -4.86 -7.24 4.09
N GLN A 104 -4.36 -8.44 4.40
CA GLN A 104 -3.80 -9.33 3.38
C GLN A 104 -4.88 -9.65 2.33
N PRO A 105 -4.59 -9.53 1.02
CA PRO A 105 -5.59 -9.74 -0.02
C PRO A 105 -6.03 -11.22 -0.06
N LEU A 106 -7.34 -11.42 -0.12
CA LEU A 106 -7.99 -12.72 -0.31
C LEU A 106 -8.49 -12.86 -1.75
N TYR A 107 -8.98 -11.76 -2.32
CA TYR A 107 -9.51 -11.69 -3.67
C TYR A 107 -9.39 -10.26 -4.20
N HIS A 108 -9.15 -10.12 -5.49
CA HIS A 108 -9.22 -8.85 -6.18
C HIS A 108 -9.70 -9.03 -7.61
N GLU A 109 -10.76 -8.32 -7.97
CA GLU A 109 -11.23 -8.16 -9.35
C GLU A 109 -11.07 -6.72 -9.76
N TYR A 110 -10.70 -6.50 -11.02
CA TYR A 110 -10.59 -5.18 -11.59
C TYR A 110 -11.03 -5.13 -13.05
N TRP A 111 -11.48 -3.96 -13.48
CA TRP A 111 -11.71 -3.62 -14.88
C TRP A 111 -11.20 -2.22 -15.17
N TRP A 112 -10.57 -2.04 -16.32
CA TRP A 112 -10.08 -0.77 -16.83
C TRP A 112 -10.70 -0.49 -18.20
N ASN A 113 -11.19 0.74 -18.36
CA ASN A 113 -11.66 1.23 -19.64
C ASN A 113 -10.53 1.14 -20.69
N LYS A 114 -10.78 0.44 -21.78
CA LYS A 114 -9.85 0.18 -22.91
C LYS A 114 -8.52 -0.53 -22.54
N ARG A 115 -8.35 -1.03 -21.32
CA ARG A 115 -7.14 -1.80 -20.93
C ARG A 115 -7.42 -3.24 -20.51
N GLY A 116 -8.69 -3.59 -20.29
CA GLY A 116 -9.11 -4.95 -19.99
C GLY A 116 -9.42 -5.16 -18.52
N ASN A 117 -9.49 -6.42 -18.09
CA ASN A 117 -9.92 -6.82 -16.76
C ASN A 117 -9.12 -8.01 -16.23
N GLY A 118 -9.21 -8.25 -14.93
CA GLY A 118 -8.57 -9.39 -14.31
C GLY A 118 -9.20 -9.75 -12.97
N VAL A 119 -8.95 -11.01 -12.57
CA VAL A 119 -9.32 -11.56 -11.28
C VAL A 119 -8.08 -12.26 -10.70
N VAL A 120 -7.78 -11.94 -9.45
CA VAL A 120 -6.72 -12.57 -8.64
C VAL A 120 -7.36 -13.13 -7.39
N ASP A 121 -7.55 -14.44 -7.35
CA ASP A 121 -8.11 -15.15 -6.20
C ASP A 121 -6.97 -15.83 -5.42
N PHE A 122 -6.58 -15.22 -4.30
CA PHE A 122 -5.49 -15.74 -3.47
C PHE A 122 -5.90 -16.98 -2.69
N VAL A 123 -7.20 -17.15 -2.43
CA VAL A 123 -7.72 -18.32 -1.72
C VAL A 123 -7.70 -19.55 -2.63
N LYS A 124 -8.08 -19.38 -3.90
CA LYS A 124 -8.07 -20.47 -4.89
C LYS A 124 -6.74 -20.66 -5.60
N GLY A 125 -5.83 -19.69 -5.52
CA GLY A 125 -4.57 -19.72 -6.28
C GLY A 125 -4.79 -19.50 -7.77
N GLU A 126 -5.77 -18.67 -8.14
CA GLU A 126 -6.17 -18.46 -9.53
C GLU A 126 -5.94 -17.03 -9.99
N LEU A 127 -5.40 -16.91 -11.21
CA LEU A 127 -5.24 -15.65 -11.92
C LEU A 127 -5.99 -15.76 -13.25
N VAL A 128 -6.90 -14.82 -13.52
CA VAL A 128 -7.62 -14.70 -14.80
C VAL A 128 -7.33 -13.32 -15.35
N LEU A 129 -6.91 -13.25 -16.62
CA LEU A 129 -6.66 -11.99 -17.32
C LEU A 129 -7.46 -11.98 -18.62
N ASN A 130 -8.24 -10.92 -18.83
CA ASN A 130 -9.06 -10.72 -20.02
C ASN A 130 -9.96 -11.93 -20.34
N GLY A 131 -10.62 -12.47 -19.31
CA GLY A 131 -11.54 -13.62 -19.43
C GLY A 131 -10.87 -15.00 -19.50
N SER A 132 -9.53 -15.08 -19.55
CA SER A 132 -8.82 -16.35 -19.69
C SER A 132 -7.90 -16.63 -18.51
N LYS A 133 -8.10 -17.79 -17.85
CA LYS A 133 -7.24 -18.27 -16.76
C LYS A 133 -5.79 -18.35 -17.21
N VAL A 134 -4.89 -17.80 -16.41
CA VAL A 134 -3.45 -17.85 -16.62
C VAL A 134 -2.91 -19.19 -16.12
N GLN A 135 -2.12 -19.85 -16.95
CA GLN A 135 -1.54 -21.16 -16.69
C GLN A 135 -0.02 -21.09 -16.79
N VAL A 136 0.66 -22.04 -16.14
CA VAL A 136 2.13 -22.16 -16.22
C VAL A 136 2.63 -22.40 -17.66
N THR A 137 1.77 -22.96 -18.51
CA THR A 137 2.03 -23.26 -19.92
C THR A 137 1.84 -22.06 -20.86
N ASP A 138 1.25 -20.95 -20.39
CA ASP A 138 1.09 -19.73 -21.21
C ASP A 138 2.45 -19.26 -21.73
N THR A 139 2.56 -18.98 -23.03
CA THR A 139 3.83 -18.56 -23.67
C THR A 139 4.00 -17.05 -23.79
N ALA A 140 2.89 -16.30 -23.78
CA ALA A 140 2.90 -14.86 -23.91
C ALA A 140 3.68 -14.19 -22.76
N ARG A 141 4.66 -13.34 -23.09
CA ARG A 141 5.59 -12.72 -22.13
C ARG A 141 4.88 -12.05 -20.95
N GLN A 142 3.83 -11.27 -21.22
CA GLN A 142 3.09 -10.56 -20.18
C GLN A 142 2.36 -11.52 -19.24
N ARG A 143 1.67 -12.53 -19.78
CA ARG A 143 0.95 -13.54 -18.98
C ARG A 143 1.90 -14.35 -18.09
N LYS A 144 3.06 -14.76 -18.63
CA LYS A 144 4.13 -15.40 -17.84
C LYS A 144 4.61 -14.51 -16.69
N ALA A 145 4.88 -13.24 -16.97
CA ALA A 145 5.35 -12.29 -15.96
C ALA A 145 4.30 -12.07 -14.86
N SER A 146 3.03 -11.85 -15.23
CA SER A 146 1.92 -11.71 -14.28
C SER A 146 1.73 -12.95 -13.42
N PHE A 147 1.86 -14.16 -14.00
CA PHE A 147 1.75 -15.40 -13.25
C PHE A 147 2.89 -15.57 -12.25
N ALA A 148 4.14 -15.33 -12.67
CA ALA A 148 5.30 -15.39 -11.78
C ALA A 148 5.20 -14.35 -10.65
N ALA A 149 4.72 -13.15 -10.94
CA ALA A 149 4.45 -12.11 -9.94
C ALA A 149 3.39 -12.56 -8.92
N PHE A 150 2.30 -13.16 -9.39
CA PHE A 150 1.25 -13.72 -8.54
C PHE A 150 1.78 -14.85 -7.64
N GLN A 151 2.57 -15.77 -8.19
CA GLN A 151 3.20 -16.84 -7.41
C GLN A 151 4.08 -16.29 -6.29
N GLN A 152 4.87 -15.24 -6.56
CA GLN A 152 5.65 -14.57 -5.51
C GLN A 152 4.77 -13.91 -4.45
N ALA A 153 3.64 -13.32 -4.85
CA ALA A 153 2.69 -12.70 -3.92
C ALA A 153 2.02 -13.73 -3.00
N GLN A 154 1.78 -14.95 -3.48
CA GLN A 154 1.21 -16.04 -2.66
C GLN A 154 2.14 -16.54 -1.56
N GLN A 155 3.45 -16.38 -1.72
CA GLN A 155 4.45 -16.94 -0.80
C GLN A 155 4.82 -16.01 0.37
N LYS A 156 4.28 -14.79 0.43
CA LYS A 156 4.65 -13.81 1.45
C LYS A 156 3.48 -12.89 1.79
N PHE A 157 3.62 -12.18 2.90
CA PHE A 157 2.69 -11.10 3.24
C PHE A 157 2.83 -9.96 2.24
N VAL A 158 1.71 -9.54 1.67
CA VAL A 158 1.61 -8.41 0.75
C VAL A 158 0.35 -7.62 1.06
N LEU A 159 0.34 -6.35 0.68
CA LEU A 159 -0.85 -5.51 0.65
C LEU A 159 -1.22 -5.19 -0.80
N ASN A 160 -2.51 -5.07 -1.09
CA ASN A 160 -2.96 -4.71 -2.43
C ASN A 160 -2.68 -3.22 -2.70
N TRP A 161 -1.93 -2.93 -3.78
CA TRP A 161 -1.58 -1.56 -4.19
C TRP A 161 -2.82 -0.67 -4.39
N HIS A 162 -3.94 -1.26 -4.87
CA HIS A 162 -5.19 -0.53 -5.09
C HIS A 162 -5.90 -0.09 -3.80
N LEU A 163 -5.44 -0.55 -2.64
CA LEU A 163 -6.03 -0.28 -1.33
C LEU A 163 -5.15 0.62 -0.47
N ASP A 164 -4.32 1.46 -1.08
CA ASP A 164 -3.45 2.41 -0.40
C ASP A 164 -4.23 3.36 0.54
N LEU A 165 -5.36 3.91 0.08
CA LEU A 165 -6.23 4.80 0.88
C LEU A 165 -6.91 4.11 2.06
N GLU A 166 -7.04 2.78 2.07
CA GLU A 166 -7.44 2.01 3.26
C GLU A 166 -6.25 1.48 4.05
N THR A 167 -5.08 1.33 3.43
CA THR A 167 -3.87 0.87 4.11
C THR A 167 -3.32 1.95 5.01
N PHE A 168 -3.12 3.17 4.49
CA PHE A 168 -2.46 4.25 5.22
C PHE A 168 -3.11 4.56 6.57
N PRO A 169 -4.45 4.71 6.69
CA PRO A 169 -5.08 5.01 7.97
C PRO A 169 -4.85 3.96 9.06
N THR A 170 -4.49 2.73 8.68
CA THR A 170 -4.27 1.62 9.62
C THR A 170 -2.85 1.54 10.16
N LEU A 171 -1.93 2.36 9.64
CA LEU A 171 -0.53 2.37 10.05
C LEU A 171 -0.36 2.93 11.48
N PRO A 172 0.59 2.40 12.27
CA PRO A 172 0.87 2.90 13.61
C PRO A 172 1.76 4.15 13.55
N TYR A 173 1.16 5.27 13.13
CA TYR A 173 1.84 6.55 12.94
C TYR A 173 2.60 7.01 14.19
N LYS A 174 3.80 7.56 13.95
CA LYS A 174 4.67 8.23 14.91
C LYS A 174 5.58 9.16 14.14
N THR A 175 5.82 10.37 14.65
CA THR A 175 6.72 11.35 14.00
C THR A 175 8.09 10.75 13.70
N GLY A 176 8.59 10.96 12.47
CA GLY A 176 9.90 10.47 12.03
C GLY A 176 9.95 8.96 11.77
N ARG A 177 8.81 8.25 11.84
CA ARG A 177 8.72 6.84 11.46
C ARG A 177 8.79 6.69 9.95
N VAL A 178 9.53 5.68 9.52
CA VAL A 178 9.59 5.23 8.13
C VAL A 178 8.85 3.91 8.03
N PHE A 179 7.90 3.80 7.11
CA PHE A 179 7.20 2.55 6.81
C PHE A 179 7.77 1.93 5.54
N VAL A 180 8.06 0.63 5.59
CA VAL A 180 8.38 -0.17 4.40
C VAL A 180 7.21 -1.11 4.17
N ILE A 181 6.43 -0.85 3.12
CA ILE A 181 5.16 -1.52 2.83
C ILE A 181 5.33 -2.48 1.64
N PRO A 182 5.04 -3.79 1.80
CA PRO A 182 5.17 -4.77 0.72
C PRO A 182 3.92 -4.75 -0.17
N PHE A 183 3.81 -3.76 -1.06
CA PHE A 183 2.68 -3.69 -1.98
C PHE A 183 2.81 -4.68 -3.14
N TYR A 184 1.67 -5.18 -3.59
CA TYR A 184 1.53 -6.01 -4.78
C TYR A 184 0.44 -5.42 -5.68
N GLU A 185 0.74 -5.28 -6.97
CA GLU A 185 -0.22 -4.88 -8.01
C GLU A 185 -0.85 -6.15 -8.61
N PRO A 186 -2.11 -6.48 -8.27
CA PRO A 186 -2.70 -7.75 -8.66
C PRO A 186 -2.77 -7.94 -10.18
N GLY A 187 -2.20 -9.06 -10.66
CA GLY A 187 -2.22 -9.40 -12.09
C GLY A 187 -1.16 -8.69 -12.94
N SER A 188 -0.26 -7.91 -12.35
CA SER A 188 0.78 -7.17 -13.07
C SER A 188 2.18 -7.45 -12.53
N ILE A 189 2.75 -6.54 -11.73
CA ILE A 189 4.16 -6.58 -11.33
C ILE A 189 4.37 -7.35 -10.02
N PRO A 190 5.56 -7.93 -9.79
CA PRO A 190 5.89 -8.59 -8.53
C PRO A 190 5.75 -7.67 -7.31
N PRO A 191 5.58 -8.22 -6.09
CA PRO A 191 5.49 -7.38 -4.91
C PRO A 191 6.75 -6.55 -4.67
N VAL A 192 6.58 -5.27 -4.35
CA VAL A 192 7.62 -4.28 -4.14
C VAL A 192 7.52 -3.70 -2.73
N ASN A 193 8.66 -3.49 -2.08
CA ASN A 193 8.73 -2.74 -0.84
C ASN A 193 8.78 -1.25 -1.15
N THR A 194 7.76 -0.50 -0.75
CA THR A 194 7.69 0.95 -0.93
C THR A 194 7.86 1.67 0.40
N THR A 195 8.70 2.71 0.41
CA THR A 195 9.07 3.45 1.61
C THR A 195 8.26 4.74 1.74
N TYR A 196 7.70 4.99 2.92
CA TYR A 196 6.96 6.20 3.25
C TYR A 196 7.48 6.79 4.57
N THR A 197 7.68 8.10 4.62
CA THR A 197 8.13 8.80 5.85
C THR A 197 7.00 9.67 6.39
N VAL A 198 6.80 9.64 7.71
CA VAL A 198 5.84 10.46 8.45
C VAL A 198 6.43 11.80 8.83
#